data_AF-A0AAN7AJ75-F1
#
_entry.id   AF-A0AAN7AJ75-F1
#
_cell.length_a   1.000
_cell.length_b   1.000
_cell.length_c   1.000
_cell.angle_alpha   90.00
_cell.angle_beta   90.00
_cell.angle_gamma   90.00
#
_symmetry.space_group_name_H-M   'P 1'
#
loop_
_entity.id
_entity.type
_entity.pdbx_description
1 polymer ?
#
loop_
_entity_poly.entity_id
_entity_poly.type
_entity_poly.pdbx_seq_one_letter_code
_entity_poly.pdbx_strand_id
1 'polypeptide(L)'
;MSLVSALQIPYREARSGFWGEQTSTLNWCEEDYNISFYCAEVINTLTNLVFMYLGLKGLRNVFEFHHSRVFIPIFLGYIIVGLGSMAFHTTLKYEMQLADELPMIYTVCTMAFATFSYRRSTPVKVLIGAALFGLALFITVYYLYAKDPVFHQVAYGLLTATTIFRGFYVMEWDLRPAMKKRNPVNCDRYMKEMYKLAMTGILMFLAGFLLWNLDNIFCRHLTHTKRQILLPWAVILEGHGWWHILTGLGEIRSPCSSAFFLQPYGGSTDFPVLAMCASWDSGTLVREIESQAIAAQQQIGLVRTQLASKQREMRLAQLTRGEISTLPPDTAVYEGVGKMFVGLSVPTLQDKLSSEVTETETEIEALGKRLHYLETTAKNSQEHIEKMLKGSGQA
;
A
#
# COMPACT_ATOMS: atom_id res chain seq x y z
N MET A 1 -41.56 -24.44 -0.78
CA MET A 1 -40.77 -23.41 -1.50
C MET A 1 -39.44 -23.26 -0.76
N SER A 2 -38.30 -23.46 -1.43
CA SER A 2 -37.01 -23.25 -0.78
C SER A 2 -36.80 -21.76 -0.51
N LEU A 3 -36.04 -21.41 0.53
CA LEU A 3 -35.66 -20.02 0.82
C LEU A 3 -35.05 -19.30 -0.40
N VAL A 4 -34.44 -20.05 -1.32
CA VAL A 4 -33.89 -19.56 -2.59
C VAL A 4 -34.98 -19.02 -3.52
N SER A 5 -36.15 -19.67 -3.58
CA SER A 5 -37.28 -19.22 -4.41
C SER A 5 -38.03 -18.00 -3.85
N ALA A 6 -37.86 -17.68 -2.56
CA ALA A 6 -38.52 -16.52 -1.93
C ALA A 6 -37.81 -15.19 -2.21
N LEU A 7 -36.56 -15.22 -2.69
CA LEU A 7 -35.73 -14.03 -2.95
C LEU A 7 -35.54 -13.74 -4.44
N GLN A 8 -36.23 -14.47 -5.32
CA GLN A 8 -36.06 -14.31 -6.77
C GLN A 8 -36.97 -13.22 -7.33
N ILE A 9 -36.36 -12.16 -7.87
CA ILE A 9 -37.07 -11.07 -8.55
C ILE A 9 -36.90 -11.24 -10.08
N PRO A 10 -37.99 -11.14 -10.87
CA PRO A 10 -37.90 -11.23 -12.33
C PRO A 10 -36.88 -10.25 -12.92
N TYR A 11 -35.98 -10.76 -13.75
CA TYR A 11 -35.09 -9.92 -14.56
C TYR A 11 -35.89 -9.45 -15.79
N ARG A 12 -36.31 -8.20 -15.77
CA ARG A 12 -37.24 -7.62 -16.76
C ARG A 12 -36.50 -7.18 -18.03
N GLU A 13 -37.25 -7.05 -19.11
CA GLU A 13 -36.75 -6.42 -20.34
C GLU A 13 -36.64 -4.91 -20.16
N ALA A 14 -35.79 -4.28 -20.99
CA ALA A 14 -35.63 -2.84 -21.07
C ALA A 14 -36.98 -2.12 -21.20
N ARG A 15 -37.12 -0.99 -20.48
CA ARG A 15 -38.34 -0.17 -20.47
C ARG A 15 -38.02 1.31 -20.43
N SER A 16 -39.02 2.14 -20.73
CA SER A 16 -38.89 3.59 -20.57
C SER A 16 -38.67 3.97 -19.10
N GLY A 17 -37.69 4.83 -18.87
CA GLY A 17 -37.32 5.29 -17.55
C GLY A 17 -37.38 6.79 -17.38
N PHE A 18 -37.02 7.25 -16.18
CA PHE A 18 -37.14 8.65 -15.76
C PHE A 18 -36.38 9.64 -16.66
N TRP A 19 -35.18 9.27 -17.14
CA TRP A 19 -34.33 10.19 -17.90
C TRP A 19 -34.66 10.27 -19.39
N GLY A 20 -35.70 9.58 -19.86
CA GLY A 20 -36.10 9.55 -21.27
C GLY A 20 -35.20 8.66 -22.13
N GLU A 21 -35.27 8.82 -23.46
CA GLU A 21 -34.57 7.96 -24.42
C GLU A 21 -33.04 8.12 -24.36
N GLN A 22 -32.31 7.05 -24.62
CA GLN A 22 -30.85 7.05 -24.70
C GLN A 22 -30.36 8.02 -25.79
N THR A 23 -29.36 8.82 -25.46
CA THR A 23 -28.65 9.68 -26.43
C THR A 23 -27.15 9.35 -26.55
N SER A 24 -26.62 8.53 -25.65
CA SER A 24 -25.24 8.04 -25.70
C SER A 24 -24.97 7.17 -26.93
N THR A 25 -23.71 7.14 -27.37
CA THR A 25 -23.27 6.26 -28.47
C THR A 25 -23.13 4.80 -28.04
N LEU A 26 -23.11 4.55 -26.71
CA LEU A 26 -22.93 3.24 -26.10
C LEU A 26 -24.11 2.90 -25.18
N ASN A 27 -24.49 1.63 -25.18
CA ASN A 27 -25.38 0.98 -24.22
C ASN A 27 -24.75 -0.38 -23.86
N TRP A 28 -24.75 -0.75 -22.58
CA TRP A 28 -24.10 -1.97 -22.12
C TRP A 28 -25.10 -3.13 -22.01
N CYS A 29 -24.66 -4.28 -21.49
CA CYS A 29 -25.49 -5.47 -21.49
C CYS A 29 -26.53 -5.53 -20.35
N GLU A 30 -26.43 -4.66 -19.34
CA GLU A 30 -27.43 -4.56 -18.28
C GLU A 30 -28.74 -4.03 -18.87
N GLU A 31 -29.88 -4.65 -18.55
CA GLU A 31 -31.17 -4.21 -19.13
C GLU A 31 -31.64 -2.87 -18.53
N ASP A 32 -31.88 -1.89 -19.40
CA ASP A 32 -32.27 -0.54 -19.04
C ASP A 32 -33.54 -0.49 -18.16
N TYR A 33 -33.40 0.15 -17.01
CA TYR A 33 -34.45 0.37 -16.02
C TYR A 33 -35.07 -0.93 -15.48
N ASN A 34 -34.38 -2.07 -15.59
CA ASN A 34 -34.88 -3.37 -15.12
C ASN A 34 -35.19 -3.34 -13.60
N ILE A 35 -34.21 -2.90 -12.81
CA ILE A 35 -34.28 -2.87 -11.34
C ILE A 35 -35.01 -1.62 -10.83
N SER A 36 -34.72 -0.45 -11.40
CA SER A 36 -35.25 0.85 -10.95
C SER A 36 -35.82 1.66 -12.10
N PHE A 37 -36.82 2.51 -11.83
CA PHE A 37 -37.32 3.49 -12.81
C PHE A 37 -36.40 4.73 -12.93
N TYR A 38 -35.60 5.01 -11.90
CA TYR A 38 -34.78 6.23 -11.81
C TYR A 38 -33.33 6.07 -12.29
N CYS A 39 -32.86 4.83 -12.42
CA CYS A 39 -31.50 4.49 -12.78
C CYS A 39 -31.55 3.40 -13.86
N ALA A 40 -30.96 3.69 -15.03
CA ALA A 40 -31.01 2.80 -16.18
C ALA A 40 -30.28 1.49 -15.91
N GLU A 41 -29.00 1.56 -15.56
CA GLU A 41 -28.18 0.38 -15.26
C GLU A 41 -27.74 0.45 -13.79
N VAL A 42 -28.49 -0.23 -12.91
CA VAL A 42 -28.33 -0.12 -11.45
C VAL A 42 -27.03 -0.79 -10.99
N ILE A 43 -26.68 -1.95 -11.53
CA ILE A 43 -25.46 -2.66 -11.14
C ILE A 43 -24.24 -1.91 -11.64
N ASN A 44 -24.23 -1.49 -12.91
CA ASN A 44 -23.15 -0.67 -13.46
C ASN A 44 -23.01 0.66 -12.70
N THR A 45 -24.11 1.28 -12.27
CA THR A 45 -24.05 2.48 -11.41
C THR A 45 -23.47 2.19 -10.03
N LEU A 46 -23.97 1.18 -9.31
CA LEU A 46 -23.57 0.92 -7.91
C LEU A 46 -22.15 0.39 -7.79
N THR A 47 -21.67 -0.36 -8.77
CA THR A 47 -20.31 -0.90 -8.78
C THR A 47 -19.25 0.21 -8.81
N ASN A 48 -19.59 1.41 -9.29
CA ASN A 48 -18.71 2.58 -9.25
C ASN A 48 -18.49 3.18 -7.86
N LEU A 49 -19.25 2.76 -6.83
CA LEU A 49 -18.96 3.13 -5.43
C LEU A 49 -17.55 2.68 -4.99
N VAL A 50 -16.98 1.69 -5.67
CA VAL A 50 -15.58 1.28 -5.46
C VAL A 50 -14.62 2.45 -5.75
N PHE A 51 -14.79 3.19 -6.84
CA PHE A 51 -13.93 4.33 -7.19
C PHE A 51 -14.06 5.45 -6.15
N MET A 52 -15.28 5.68 -5.66
CA MET A 52 -15.54 6.64 -4.59
C MET A 52 -14.79 6.26 -3.31
N TYR A 53 -14.94 5.02 -2.86
CA TYR A 53 -14.26 4.52 -1.67
C TYR A 53 -12.74 4.58 -1.83
N LEU A 54 -12.20 4.08 -2.95
CA LEU A 54 -10.76 4.04 -3.20
C LEU A 54 -10.15 5.44 -3.31
N GLY A 55 -10.83 6.36 -4.01
CA GLY A 55 -10.39 7.74 -4.16
C GLY A 55 -10.39 8.50 -2.82
N LEU A 56 -11.45 8.37 -2.02
CA LEU A 56 -11.53 9.00 -0.70
C LEU A 56 -10.49 8.43 0.28
N LYS A 57 -10.34 7.10 0.32
CA LYS A 57 -9.32 6.44 1.13
C LYS A 57 -7.91 6.86 0.69
N GLY A 58 -7.67 6.95 -0.61
CA GLY A 58 -6.41 7.44 -1.17
C GLY A 58 -6.10 8.87 -0.76
N LEU A 59 -7.07 9.78 -0.85
CA LEU A 59 -6.90 11.17 -0.39
C LEU A 59 -6.59 11.25 1.10
N ARG A 60 -7.36 10.52 1.94
CA ARG A 60 -7.08 10.44 3.38
C ARG A 60 -5.64 10.00 3.63
N ASN A 61 -5.19 8.94 2.96
CA ASN A 61 -3.82 8.44 3.10
C ASN A 61 -2.77 9.48 2.66
N VAL A 62 -3.03 10.26 1.61
CA VAL A 62 -2.10 11.33 1.18
C VAL A 62 -1.90 12.36 2.28
N PHE A 63 -2.97 12.75 2.98
CA PHE A 63 -2.88 13.71 4.07
C PHE A 63 -2.32 13.09 5.35
N GLU A 64 -2.78 11.90 5.74
CA GLU A 64 -2.40 11.19 6.96
C GLU A 64 -0.92 10.78 6.96
N PHE A 65 -0.41 10.31 5.82
CA PHE A 65 0.99 9.88 5.67
C PHE A 65 1.87 10.93 4.96
N HIS A 66 1.37 12.15 4.77
CA HIS A 66 2.08 13.26 4.12
C HIS A 66 2.75 12.89 2.78
N HIS A 67 2.05 12.10 1.95
CA HIS A 67 2.54 11.73 0.63
C HIS A 67 2.66 12.95 -0.29
N SER A 68 3.38 12.77 -1.40
CA SER A 68 3.57 13.84 -2.39
C SER A 68 2.23 14.39 -2.90
N ARG A 69 2.12 15.71 -2.98
CA ARG A 69 0.89 16.40 -3.43
C ARG A 69 0.47 16.07 -4.86
N VAL A 70 1.37 15.48 -5.66
CA VAL A 70 1.05 14.99 -7.02
C VAL A 70 -0.02 13.91 -7.03
N PHE A 71 -0.24 13.21 -5.90
CA PHE A 71 -1.28 12.19 -5.77
C PHE A 71 -2.68 12.73 -5.51
N ILE A 72 -2.80 13.96 -5.00
CA ILE A 72 -4.10 14.60 -4.77
C ILE A 72 -4.92 14.64 -6.06
N PRO A 73 -4.42 15.19 -7.19
CA PRO A 73 -5.18 15.20 -8.43
C PRO A 73 -5.43 13.80 -9.01
N ILE A 74 -4.59 12.81 -8.73
CA ILE A 74 -4.82 11.42 -9.17
C ILE A 74 -6.05 10.84 -8.45
N PHE A 75 -6.12 10.96 -7.13
CA PHE A 75 -7.24 10.44 -6.35
C PHE A 75 -8.53 11.23 -6.54
N LEU A 76 -8.43 12.55 -6.80
CA LEU A 76 -9.58 13.33 -7.26
C LEU A 76 -10.05 12.84 -8.64
N GLY A 77 -9.11 12.49 -9.54
CA GLY A 77 -9.42 11.87 -10.83
C GLY A 77 -10.25 10.59 -10.69
N TYR A 78 -9.89 9.70 -9.75
CA TYR A 78 -10.68 8.49 -9.46
C TYR A 78 -12.11 8.81 -9.03
N ILE A 79 -12.29 9.79 -8.16
CA ILE A 79 -13.61 10.23 -7.71
C ILE A 79 -14.41 10.80 -8.88
N ILE A 80 -13.78 11.60 -9.74
CA ILE A 80 -14.43 12.21 -10.91
C ILE A 80 -14.84 11.13 -11.92
N VAL A 81 -13.98 10.15 -12.21
CA VAL A 81 -14.31 8.99 -13.07
C VAL A 81 -15.49 8.23 -12.49
N GLY A 82 -15.45 7.89 -11.19
CA GLY A 82 -16.54 7.18 -10.53
C GLY A 82 -17.87 7.93 -10.57
N LEU A 83 -17.87 9.24 -10.30
CA LEU A 83 -19.08 10.08 -10.38
C LEU A 83 -19.60 10.21 -11.81
N GLY A 84 -18.69 10.37 -12.79
CA GLY A 84 -19.02 10.43 -14.20
C GLY A 84 -19.68 9.14 -14.68
N SER A 85 -19.05 8.00 -14.37
CA SER A 85 -19.58 6.67 -14.68
C SER A 85 -20.94 6.42 -14.01
N MET A 86 -21.10 6.77 -12.72
CA MET A 86 -22.40 6.70 -12.05
C MET A 86 -23.47 7.53 -12.75
N ALA A 87 -23.14 8.76 -13.14
CA ALA A 87 -24.06 9.65 -13.85
C ALA A 87 -24.40 9.10 -15.25
N PHE A 88 -23.42 8.53 -15.95
CA PHE A 88 -23.61 7.90 -17.25
C PHE A 88 -24.54 6.69 -17.15
N HIS A 89 -24.22 5.70 -16.32
CA HIS A 89 -25.03 4.49 -16.15
C HIS A 89 -26.42 4.75 -15.57
N THR A 90 -26.60 5.87 -14.85
CA THR A 90 -27.93 6.28 -14.37
C THR A 90 -28.80 6.84 -15.50
N THR A 91 -28.21 7.55 -16.47
CA THR A 91 -28.94 8.42 -17.40
C THR A 91 -28.86 8.03 -18.88
N LEU A 92 -27.80 7.32 -19.29
CA LEU A 92 -27.46 6.96 -20.67
C LEU A 92 -27.46 8.16 -21.63
N LYS A 93 -26.97 9.30 -21.15
CA LYS A 93 -26.86 10.55 -21.92
C LYS A 93 -25.46 10.76 -22.43
N TYR A 94 -25.36 11.29 -23.65
CA TYR A 94 -24.08 11.58 -24.29
C TYR A 94 -23.20 12.53 -23.46
N GLU A 95 -23.80 13.54 -22.83
CA GLU A 95 -23.09 14.48 -21.96
C GLU A 95 -22.47 13.79 -20.74
N MET A 96 -23.17 12.81 -20.18
CA MET A 96 -22.67 12.03 -19.04
C MET A 96 -21.69 10.95 -19.48
N GLN A 97 -21.83 10.41 -20.69
CA GLN A 97 -20.83 9.53 -21.30
C GLN A 97 -19.47 10.24 -21.42
N LEU A 98 -19.47 11.52 -21.86
CA LEU A 98 -18.26 12.33 -21.88
C LEU A 98 -17.69 12.56 -20.47
N ALA A 99 -18.56 12.72 -19.47
CA ALA A 99 -18.17 12.87 -18.07
C ALA A 99 -17.59 11.58 -17.45
N ASP A 100 -17.86 10.42 -18.04
CA ASP A 100 -17.24 9.14 -17.68
C ASP A 100 -15.91 8.93 -18.40
N GLU A 101 -15.94 8.95 -19.74
CA GLU A 101 -14.81 8.53 -20.57
C GLU A 101 -13.66 9.55 -20.58
N LEU A 102 -13.92 10.85 -20.64
CA LEU A 102 -12.85 11.85 -20.73
C LEU A 102 -12.00 11.95 -19.45
N PRO A 103 -12.58 11.95 -18.22
CA PRO A 103 -11.79 11.91 -17.00
C PRO A 103 -10.86 10.71 -16.85
N MET A 104 -11.16 9.57 -17.50
CA MET A 104 -10.22 8.44 -17.53
C MET A 104 -8.90 8.83 -18.21
N ILE A 105 -8.96 9.51 -19.37
CA ILE A 105 -7.77 10.01 -20.08
C ILE A 105 -7.02 11.02 -19.21
N TYR A 106 -7.72 11.95 -18.57
CA TYR A 106 -7.10 12.99 -17.75
C TYR A 106 -6.40 12.42 -16.51
N THR A 107 -7.00 11.40 -15.88
CA THR A 107 -6.44 10.71 -14.73
C THR A 107 -5.15 9.96 -15.11
N VAL A 108 -5.18 9.21 -16.21
CA VAL A 108 -3.97 8.51 -16.70
C VAL A 108 -2.90 9.49 -17.16
N CYS A 109 -3.25 10.62 -17.80
CA CYS A 109 -2.29 11.68 -18.11
C CYS A 109 -1.64 12.25 -16.84
N THR A 110 -2.39 12.38 -15.74
CA THR A 110 -1.85 12.84 -14.45
C THR A 110 -0.89 11.80 -13.85
N MET A 111 -1.22 10.52 -13.94
CA MET A 111 -0.33 9.42 -13.55
C MET A 111 0.93 9.33 -14.42
N ALA A 112 0.78 9.53 -15.73
CA ALA A 112 1.90 9.66 -16.67
C ALA A 112 2.79 10.84 -16.29
N PHE A 113 2.21 11.99 -15.95
CA PHE A 113 2.98 13.13 -15.46
C PHE A 113 3.78 12.75 -14.21
N ALA A 114 3.16 12.11 -13.20
CA ALA A 114 3.85 11.69 -11.99
C ALA A 114 5.05 10.76 -12.28
N THR A 115 4.87 9.79 -13.19
CA THR A 115 5.91 8.80 -13.56
C THR A 115 7.02 9.34 -14.44
N PHE A 116 6.67 10.09 -15.49
CA PHE A 116 7.65 10.63 -16.43
C PHE A 116 8.41 11.83 -15.86
N SER A 117 7.78 12.64 -15.01
CA SER A 117 8.43 13.80 -14.36
C SER A 117 9.33 13.43 -13.17
N TYR A 118 9.30 12.17 -12.72
CA TYR A 118 10.08 11.70 -11.59
C TYR A 118 11.58 11.93 -11.79
N ARG A 119 12.21 12.56 -10.79
CA ARG A 119 13.64 12.94 -10.77
C ARG A 119 14.12 13.79 -11.97
N ARG A 120 13.20 14.45 -12.69
CA ARG A 120 13.53 15.39 -13.77
C ARG A 120 13.70 16.82 -13.25
N SER A 121 14.43 17.65 -13.99
CA SER A 121 14.56 19.08 -13.72
C SER A 121 13.25 19.82 -14.01
N THR A 122 13.02 20.96 -13.36
CA THR A 122 11.79 21.75 -13.52
C THR A 122 11.43 22.05 -14.99
N PRO A 123 12.37 22.46 -15.88
CA PRO A 123 12.05 22.70 -17.28
C PRO A 123 11.52 21.44 -17.99
N VAL A 124 12.10 20.28 -17.70
CA VAL A 124 11.66 19.00 -18.27
C VAL A 124 10.28 18.60 -17.73
N LYS A 125 9.99 18.87 -16.44
CA LYS A 125 8.64 18.64 -15.89
C LYS A 125 7.60 19.49 -16.60
N VAL A 126 7.89 20.78 -16.82
CA VAL A 126 6.99 21.69 -17.54
C VAL A 126 6.76 21.20 -18.97
N LEU A 127 7.80 20.78 -19.67
CA LEU A 127 7.69 20.22 -21.01
C LEU A 127 6.81 18.95 -21.04
N ILE A 128 7.03 18.01 -20.11
CA ILE A 128 6.22 16.78 -20.01
C ILE A 128 4.76 17.14 -19.71
N GLY A 129 4.51 18.07 -18.79
CA GLY A 129 3.16 18.53 -18.48
C GLY A 129 2.46 19.17 -19.67
N ALA A 130 3.15 20.04 -20.41
CA ALA A 130 2.63 20.66 -21.63
C ALA A 130 2.33 19.63 -22.72
N ALA A 131 3.19 18.63 -22.91
CA ALA A 131 3.00 17.56 -23.88
C ALA A 131 1.78 16.68 -23.53
N LEU A 132 1.63 16.29 -22.26
CA LEU A 132 0.49 15.48 -21.80
C LEU A 132 -0.82 16.26 -21.84
N PHE A 133 -0.79 17.57 -21.52
CA PHE A 133 -1.94 18.44 -21.68
C PHE A 133 -2.36 18.57 -23.15
N GLY A 134 -1.39 18.80 -24.06
CA GLY A 134 -1.64 18.84 -25.49
C GLY A 134 -2.21 17.53 -26.03
N LEU A 135 -1.71 16.38 -25.56
CA LEU A 135 -2.23 15.06 -25.90
C LEU A 135 -3.67 14.87 -25.42
N ALA A 136 -3.96 15.21 -24.17
CA ALA A 136 -5.31 15.13 -23.61
C ALA A 136 -6.28 16.02 -24.40
N LEU A 137 -5.88 17.27 -24.69
CA LEU A 137 -6.69 18.19 -25.48
C LEU A 137 -6.96 17.66 -26.89
N PHE A 138 -5.94 17.11 -27.55
CA PHE A 138 -6.08 16.49 -28.87
C PHE A 138 -7.08 15.32 -28.84
N ILE A 139 -6.94 14.40 -27.89
CA ILE A 139 -7.84 13.25 -27.72
C ILE A 139 -9.28 13.75 -27.49
N THR A 140 -9.47 14.72 -26.60
CA THR A 140 -10.79 15.28 -26.31
C THR A 140 -11.43 15.93 -27.53
N VAL A 141 -10.71 16.81 -28.23
CA VAL A 141 -11.25 17.51 -29.41
C VAL A 141 -11.59 16.51 -30.52
N TYR A 142 -10.70 15.55 -30.78
CA TYR A 142 -10.96 14.53 -31.78
C TYR A 142 -12.15 13.66 -31.37
N TYR A 143 -12.25 13.25 -30.10
CA TYR A 143 -13.35 12.42 -29.61
C TYR A 143 -14.70 13.12 -29.71
N LEU A 144 -14.77 14.40 -29.39
CA LEU A 144 -16.00 15.20 -29.54
C LEU A 144 -16.45 15.34 -31.00
N TYR A 145 -15.50 15.36 -31.93
CA TYR A 145 -15.78 15.43 -33.36
C TYR A 145 -16.16 14.08 -33.96
N ALA A 146 -15.34 13.05 -33.74
CA ALA A 146 -15.48 11.73 -34.34
C ALA A 146 -16.60 10.89 -33.68
N LYS A 147 -16.83 11.09 -32.37
CA LYS A 147 -17.76 10.31 -31.55
C LYS A 147 -17.56 8.80 -31.64
N ASP A 148 -16.33 8.37 -31.88
CA ASP A 148 -15.96 6.96 -32.02
C ASP A 148 -15.39 6.42 -30.70
N PRO A 149 -16.15 5.60 -29.95
CA PRO A 149 -15.72 5.06 -28.67
C PRO A 149 -14.50 4.14 -28.80
N VAL A 150 -14.27 3.53 -29.97
CA VAL A 150 -13.10 2.66 -30.19
C VAL A 150 -11.81 3.49 -30.19
N PHE A 151 -11.83 4.69 -30.77
CA PHE A 151 -10.69 5.61 -30.70
C PHE A 151 -10.31 5.93 -29.25
N HIS A 152 -11.31 6.24 -28.41
CA HIS A 152 -11.08 6.49 -26.98
C HIS A 152 -10.45 5.29 -26.29
N GLN A 153 -11.02 4.10 -26.47
CA GLN A 153 -10.55 2.85 -25.85
C GLN A 153 -9.09 2.55 -26.23
N VAL A 154 -8.72 2.72 -27.50
CA VAL A 154 -7.35 2.51 -27.98
C VAL A 154 -6.41 3.54 -27.38
N ALA A 155 -6.80 4.83 -27.38
CA ALA A 155 -5.98 5.89 -26.80
C ALA A 155 -5.73 5.69 -25.30
N TYR A 156 -6.79 5.36 -24.55
CA TYR A 156 -6.71 5.03 -23.12
C TYR A 156 -5.82 3.80 -22.88
N GLY A 157 -6.00 2.74 -23.66
CA GLY A 157 -5.21 1.50 -23.53
C GLY A 157 -3.72 1.72 -23.78
N LEU A 158 -3.36 2.44 -24.83
CA LEU A 158 -1.96 2.76 -25.16
C LEU A 158 -1.31 3.66 -24.09
N LEU A 159 -2.03 4.68 -23.63
CA LEU A 159 -1.53 5.59 -22.60
C LEU A 159 -1.34 4.87 -21.26
N THR A 160 -2.28 4.00 -20.88
CA THR A 160 -2.23 3.19 -19.67
C THR A 160 -1.07 2.20 -19.72
N ALA A 161 -0.93 1.45 -20.82
CA ALA A 161 0.17 0.50 -21.00
C ALA A 161 1.54 1.22 -20.91
N THR A 162 1.70 2.34 -21.61
CA THR A 162 2.92 3.16 -21.58
C THR A 162 3.26 3.61 -20.16
N THR A 163 2.26 4.07 -19.40
CA THR A 163 2.42 4.51 -18.00
C THR A 163 2.81 3.35 -17.09
N ILE A 164 2.22 2.17 -17.27
CA ILE A 164 2.57 0.95 -16.51
C ILE A 164 4.02 0.53 -16.78
N PHE A 165 4.43 0.43 -18.04
CA PHE A 165 5.81 0.09 -18.40
C PHE A 165 6.81 1.09 -17.85
N ARG A 166 6.50 2.38 -17.92
CA ARG A 166 7.31 3.42 -17.29
C ARG A 166 7.36 3.25 -15.77
N GLY A 167 6.26 2.87 -15.14
CA GLY A 167 6.20 2.55 -13.70
C GLY A 167 7.16 1.43 -13.31
N PHE A 168 7.19 0.33 -14.07
CA PHE A 168 8.19 -0.74 -13.87
C PHE A 168 9.62 -0.26 -14.05
N TYR A 169 9.88 0.56 -15.07
CA TYR A 169 11.21 1.16 -15.24
C TYR A 169 11.59 1.98 -14.00
N VAL A 170 10.72 2.85 -13.49
CA VAL A 170 11.02 3.67 -12.29
C VAL A 170 11.30 2.77 -11.10
N MET A 171 10.48 1.73 -10.90
CA MET A 171 10.63 0.78 -9.82
C MET A 171 11.98 0.04 -9.88
N GLU A 172 12.37 -0.46 -11.05
CA GLU A 172 13.58 -1.27 -11.22
C GLU A 172 14.86 -0.45 -11.32
N TRP A 173 14.83 0.65 -12.08
CA TRP A 173 16.02 1.39 -12.44
C TRP A 173 16.30 2.57 -11.52
N ASP A 174 15.25 3.21 -10.99
CA ASP A 174 15.41 4.38 -10.11
C ASP A 174 15.28 4.00 -8.63
N LEU A 175 14.27 3.18 -8.29
CA LEU A 175 13.92 2.89 -6.90
C LEU A 175 14.72 1.73 -6.29
N ARG A 176 14.85 0.58 -6.96
CA ARG A 176 15.61 -0.57 -6.43
C ARG A 176 17.04 -0.22 -6.04
N PRO A 177 17.87 0.48 -6.86
CA PRO A 177 19.23 0.83 -6.46
C PRO A 177 19.25 1.81 -5.28
N ALA A 178 18.34 2.78 -5.27
CA ALA A 178 18.21 3.75 -4.19
C ALA A 178 17.80 3.08 -2.87
N MET A 179 16.90 2.10 -2.90
CA MET A 179 16.50 1.32 -1.74
C MET A 179 17.61 0.39 -1.27
N LYS A 180 18.31 -0.31 -2.17
CA LYS A 180 19.43 -1.19 -1.83
C LYS A 180 20.55 -0.45 -1.10
N LYS A 181 20.81 0.81 -1.48
CA LYS A 181 21.78 1.67 -0.78
C LYS A 181 21.34 2.06 0.64
N ARG A 182 20.03 2.17 0.89
CA ARG A 182 19.47 2.63 2.17
C ARG A 182 19.20 1.50 3.15
N ASN A 183 18.59 0.41 2.68
CA ASN A 183 18.19 -0.72 3.50
C ASN A 183 18.47 -2.03 2.74
N PRO A 184 19.73 -2.49 2.69
CA PRO A 184 20.12 -3.65 1.91
C PRO A 184 19.47 -4.95 2.40
N VAL A 185 19.14 -5.03 3.70
CA VAL A 185 18.57 -6.23 4.32
C VAL A 185 17.11 -6.44 3.90
N ASN A 186 16.30 -5.37 3.87
CA ASN A 186 14.88 -5.47 3.55
C ASN A 186 14.52 -5.14 2.09
N CYS A 187 15.49 -4.67 1.29
CA CYS A 187 15.26 -4.26 -0.10
C CYS A 187 14.55 -5.34 -0.92
N ASP A 188 15.04 -6.58 -0.87
CA ASP A 188 14.49 -7.68 -1.66
C ASP A 188 13.05 -8.02 -1.24
N ARG A 189 12.76 -7.94 0.07
CA ARG A 189 11.41 -8.10 0.61
C ARG A 189 10.47 -7.03 0.08
N TYR A 190 10.86 -5.76 0.15
CA TYR A 190 10.04 -4.65 -0.34
C TYR A 190 9.80 -4.72 -1.84
N MET A 191 10.83 -5.01 -2.64
CA MET A 191 10.69 -5.19 -4.07
C MET A 191 9.73 -6.34 -4.40
N LYS A 192 9.81 -7.46 -3.67
CA LYS A 192 8.89 -8.59 -3.86
C LYS A 192 7.44 -8.20 -3.59
N GLU A 193 7.17 -7.46 -2.53
CA GLU A 193 5.82 -6.97 -2.23
C GLU A 193 5.32 -5.97 -3.29
N MET A 194 6.17 -5.08 -3.77
CA MET A 194 5.82 -4.18 -4.88
C MET A 194 5.47 -4.93 -6.17
N TYR A 195 6.24 -5.96 -6.51
CA TYR A 195 5.94 -6.80 -7.67
C TYR A 195 4.62 -7.55 -7.49
N LYS A 196 4.37 -8.13 -6.31
CA LYS A 196 3.09 -8.78 -6.04
C LYS A 196 1.92 -7.79 -6.20
N LEU A 197 2.04 -6.59 -5.66
CA LEU A 197 1.02 -5.55 -5.79
C LEU A 197 0.79 -5.18 -7.26
N ALA A 198 1.86 -4.86 -7.99
CA ALA A 198 1.81 -4.56 -9.42
C ALA A 198 1.20 -5.69 -10.26
N MET A 199 1.64 -6.93 -10.05
CA MET A 199 1.17 -8.08 -10.82
C MET A 199 -0.29 -8.43 -10.50
N THR A 200 -0.68 -8.39 -9.23
CA THR A 200 -2.11 -8.57 -8.87
C THR A 200 -2.98 -7.47 -9.45
N GLY A 201 -2.49 -6.22 -9.48
CA GLY A 201 -3.19 -5.11 -10.14
C GLY A 201 -3.38 -5.32 -11.64
N ILE A 202 -2.33 -5.76 -12.35
CA ILE A 202 -2.40 -6.07 -13.78
C ILE A 202 -3.36 -7.23 -14.05
N LEU A 203 -3.29 -8.30 -13.25
CA LEU A 203 -4.18 -9.44 -13.40
C LEU A 203 -5.64 -9.06 -13.15
N MET A 204 -5.91 -8.21 -12.16
CA MET A 204 -7.26 -7.67 -11.92
C MET A 204 -7.74 -6.85 -13.13
N PHE A 205 -6.92 -5.94 -13.64
CA PHE A 205 -7.28 -5.13 -14.81
C PHE A 205 -7.56 -6.00 -16.05
N LEU A 206 -6.70 -6.98 -16.34
CA LEU A 206 -6.88 -7.91 -17.47
C LEU A 206 -8.11 -8.80 -17.29
N ALA A 207 -8.39 -9.26 -16.07
CA ALA A 207 -9.61 -10.02 -15.76
C ALA A 207 -10.86 -9.16 -15.95
N GLY A 208 -10.82 -7.90 -15.51
CA GLY A 208 -11.87 -6.92 -15.80
C GLY A 208 -12.06 -6.76 -17.30
N PHE A 209 -10.98 -6.52 -18.05
CA PHE A 209 -11.03 -6.33 -19.51
C PHE A 209 -11.61 -7.55 -20.22
N LEU A 210 -11.27 -8.76 -19.76
CA LEU A 210 -11.86 -10.00 -20.26
C LEU A 210 -13.37 -10.04 -20.00
N LEU A 211 -13.82 -9.78 -18.77
CA LEU A 211 -15.25 -9.78 -18.43
C LEU A 211 -16.02 -8.72 -19.21
N TRP A 212 -15.44 -7.54 -19.39
CA TRP A 212 -15.98 -6.47 -20.23
C TRP A 212 -16.17 -6.93 -21.68
N ASN A 213 -15.17 -7.59 -22.29
CA ASN A 213 -15.30 -8.12 -23.66
C ASN A 213 -16.33 -9.25 -23.75
N LEU A 214 -16.39 -10.13 -22.75
CA LEU A 214 -17.39 -11.20 -22.70
C LEU A 214 -18.81 -10.61 -22.63
N ASP A 215 -18.99 -9.57 -21.84
CA ASP A 215 -20.26 -8.84 -21.72
C ASP A 215 -20.69 -8.25 -23.08
N ASN A 216 -19.78 -7.57 -23.78
CA ASN A 216 -20.04 -7.00 -25.10
C ASN A 216 -20.33 -8.04 -26.18
N ILE A 217 -19.54 -9.12 -26.26
CA ILE A 217 -19.62 -10.12 -27.34
C ILE A 217 -20.78 -11.09 -27.12
N PHE A 218 -20.96 -11.57 -25.89
CA PHE A 218 -21.93 -12.61 -25.55
C PHE A 218 -23.21 -12.07 -24.91
N CYS A 219 -23.47 -10.76 -25.01
CA CYS A 219 -24.58 -10.12 -24.31
C CYS A 219 -25.92 -10.84 -24.47
N ARG A 220 -26.30 -11.24 -25.69
CA ARG A 220 -27.57 -11.97 -25.93
C ARG A 220 -27.68 -13.28 -25.13
N HIS A 221 -26.59 -14.03 -25.04
CA HIS A 221 -26.55 -15.30 -24.29
C HIS A 221 -26.56 -15.05 -22.78
N LEU A 222 -25.81 -14.05 -22.33
CA LEU A 222 -25.77 -13.64 -20.93
C LEU A 222 -27.15 -13.16 -20.48
N THR A 223 -27.80 -12.28 -21.23
CA THR A 223 -29.15 -11.77 -20.95
C THR A 223 -30.20 -12.86 -20.93
N HIS A 224 -30.17 -13.82 -21.86
CA HIS A 224 -31.06 -14.98 -21.78
C HIS A 224 -30.86 -15.77 -20.48
N THR A 225 -29.60 -15.96 -20.08
CA THR A 225 -29.26 -16.65 -18.84
C THR A 225 -29.70 -15.86 -17.60
N LYS A 226 -29.49 -14.52 -17.59
CA LYS A 226 -29.96 -13.59 -16.53
C LYS A 226 -31.46 -13.72 -16.30
N ARG A 227 -32.25 -13.84 -17.37
CA ARG A 227 -33.72 -14.06 -17.31
C ARG A 227 -34.12 -15.43 -16.75
N GLN A 228 -33.24 -16.43 -16.76
CA GLN A 228 -33.52 -17.74 -16.16
C GLN A 228 -33.11 -17.81 -14.69
N ILE A 229 -31.96 -17.24 -14.32
CA ILE A 229 -31.43 -17.31 -12.95
C ILE A 229 -32.04 -16.27 -12.00
N LEU A 230 -32.59 -15.19 -12.57
CA LEU A 230 -33.30 -14.11 -11.87
C LEU A 230 -32.41 -13.32 -10.90
N LEU A 231 -32.88 -12.17 -10.45
CA LEU A 231 -32.20 -11.40 -9.41
C LEU A 231 -32.37 -12.11 -8.06
N PRO A 232 -31.39 -12.04 -7.14
CA PRO A 232 -30.13 -11.28 -7.24
C PRO A 232 -29.00 -12.02 -7.99
N TRP A 233 -29.18 -13.28 -8.35
CA TRP A 233 -28.11 -14.11 -8.94
C TRP A 233 -27.67 -13.64 -10.33
N ALA A 234 -28.57 -13.00 -11.08
CA ALA A 234 -28.29 -12.36 -12.37
C ALA A 234 -27.15 -11.32 -12.30
N VAL A 235 -26.93 -10.69 -11.14
CA VAL A 235 -25.87 -9.69 -10.93
C VAL A 235 -24.47 -10.25 -11.22
N ILE A 236 -24.26 -11.55 -10.98
CA ILE A 236 -22.95 -12.20 -11.24
C ILE A 236 -22.60 -12.15 -12.74
N LEU A 237 -23.60 -12.11 -13.62
CA LEU A 237 -23.42 -12.08 -15.07
C LEU A 237 -23.32 -10.65 -15.64
N GLU A 238 -23.39 -9.60 -14.82
CA GLU A 238 -23.17 -8.21 -15.26
C GLU A 238 -21.66 -7.95 -15.39
N GLY A 239 -21.09 -8.34 -16.53
CA GLY A 239 -19.65 -8.30 -16.76
C GLY A 239 -19.07 -6.89 -16.75
N HIS A 240 -19.85 -5.90 -17.22
CA HIS A 240 -19.48 -4.49 -17.15
C HIS A 240 -19.41 -3.96 -15.69
N GLY A 241 -20.29 -4.43 -14.79
CA GLY A 241 -20.20 -4.11 -13.38
C GLY A 241 -18.94 -4.67 -12.72
N TRP A 242 -18.53 -5.89 -13.08
CA TRP A 242 -17.25 -6.46 -12.63
C TRP A 242 -16.04 -5.70 -13.19
N TRP A 243 -16.15 -5.16 -14.40
CA TRP A 243 -15.12 -4.30 -14.97
C TRP A 243 -14.84 -3.09 -14.07
N HIS A 244 -15.86 -2.38 -13.58
CA HIS A 244 -15.65 -1.25 -12.64
C HIS A 244 -14.90 -1.68 -11.38
N ILE A 245 -15.34 -2.78 -10.75
CA ILE A 245 -14.72 -3.29 -9.52
C ILE A 245 -13.25 -3.64 -9.76
N LEU A 246 -12.98 -4.43 -10.81
CA LEU A 246 -11.66 -4.98 -11.06
C LEU A 246 -10.68 -3.93 -11.59
N THR A 247 -11.13 -2.99 -12.41
CA THR A 247 -10.27 -1.89 -12.89
C THR A 247 -9.96 -0.90 -11.79
N GLY A 248 -10.93 -0.49 -10.97
CA GLY A 248 -10.69 0.38 -9.82
C GLY A 248 -9.71 -0.26 -8.82
N LEU A 249 -9.88 -1.55 -8.52
CA LEU A 249 -8.96 -2.30 -7.66
C LEU A 249 -7.60 -2.60 -8.32
N GLY A 250 -7.55 -2.72 -9.65
CA GLY A 250 -6.32 -2.99 -10.39
C GLY A 250 -5.43 -1.76 -10.48
N GLU A 251 -6.01 -0.61 -10.77
CA GLU A 251 -5.30 0.63 -11.04
C GLU A 251 -4.65 1.22 -9.77
N ILE A 252 -5.32 1.11 -8.62
CA ILE A 252 -4.75 1.48 -7.30
C ILE A 252 -3.52 0.63 -6.94
N ARG A 253 -3.45 -0.60 -7.47
CA ARG A 253 -2.34 -1.55 -7.27
C ARG A 253 -1.25 -1.45 -8.34
N SER A 254 -1.39 -0.54 -9.31
CA SER A 254 -0.43 -0.41 -10.41
C SER A 254 1.00 -0.09 -9.93
N PRO A 255 2.05 -0.39 -10.72
CA PRO A 255 3.43 -0.01 -10.38
C PRO A 255 3.61 1.51 -10.19
N CYS A 256 2.85 2.31 -10.95
CA CYS A 256 2.82 3.77 -10.84
C CYS A 256 2.31 4.22 -9.47
N SER A 257 1.23 3.60 -8.99
CA SER A 257 0.75 3.82 -7.64
C SER A 257 1.81 3.34 -6.64
N SER A 258 2.23 2.07 -6.74
CA SER A 258 3.14 1.39 -5.81
C SER A 258 4.52 2.04 -5.63
N ALA A 259 5.16 2.51 -6.69
CA ALA A 259 6.52 3.06 -6.65
C ALA A 259 6.62 4.44 -6.00
N PHE A 260 5.53 5.21 -6.01
CA PHE A 260 5.54 6.59 -5.54
C PHE A 260 5.08 6.73 -4.08
N PHE A 261 4.38 5.73 -3.54
CA PHE A 261 4.09 5.65 -2.10
C PHE A 261 5.33 5.37 -1.25
N LEU A 262 6.46 5.08 -1.89
CA LEU A 262 7.75 4.78 -1.27
C LEU A 262 8.70 5.97 -1.11
N GLN A 263 8.28 7.16 -1.51
CA GLN A 263 9.11 8.34 -1.33
C GLN A 263 9.23 8.66 0.17
N PRO A 264 10.45 8.68 0.76
CA PRO A 264 10.59 8.86 2.20
C PRO A 264 10.23 10.27 2.62
N TYR A 265 9.55 10.34 3.76
CA TYR A 265 9.54 11.48 4.64
C TYR A 265 10.96 11.75 5.18
N GLY A 266 11.41 13.00 5.13
CA GLY A 266 12.33 13.61 6.12
C GLY A 266 13.55 12.83 6.65
N GLY A 267 14.16 11.90 5.92
CA GLY A 267 15.38 11.22 6.37
C GLY A 267 15.21 10.11 7.41
N SER A 268 13.99 9.62 7.68
CA SER A 268 13.79 8.41 8.49
C SER A 268 14.02 7.14 7.65
N THR A 269 14.77 6.19 8.21
CA THR A 269 15.26 4.98 7.53
C THR A 269 14.24 3.85 7.42
N ASP A 270 13.07 4.00 8.06
CA ASP A 270 12.08 2.95 8.15
C ASP A 270 10.68 3.47 7.76
N PHE A 271 10.06 2.70 6.86
CA PHE A 271 8.63 2.64 6.49
C PHE A 271 8.03 3.77 5.66
N PRO A 272 7.80 3.48 4.36
CA PRO A 272 6.49 3.77 3.76
C PRO A 272 5.79 2.58 3.04
N VAL A 273 6.48 1.48 2.70
CA VAL A 273 5.89 0.36 1.90
C VAL A 273 4.76 -0.35 2.65
N LEU A 274 5.02 -0.62 3.93
CA LEU A 274 4.24 -1.55 4.74
C LEU A 274 2.96 -0.90 5.26
N ALA A 275 2.97 0.41 5.54
CA ALA A 275 1.76 1.13 5.92
C ALA A 275 0.68 1.08 4.83
N MET A 276 1.07 0.94 3.54
CA MET A 276 0.10 0.84 2.46
C MET A 276 -0.32 -0.59 2.15
N CYS A 277 0.59 -1.54 1.90
CA CYS A 277 0.22 -2.96 1.73
C CYS A 277 -0.66 -3.46 2.88
N ALA A 278 -0.43 -2.94 4.08
CA ALA A 278 -1.10 -3.39 5.28
C ALA A 278 -2.24 -2.45 5.75
N SER A 279 -2.49 -1.30 5.10
CA SER A 279 -3.76 -0.54 5.26
C SER A 279 -4.86 -1.02 4.31
N TRP A 280 -4.52 -1.88 3.34
CA TRP A 280 -5.48 -2.63 2.54
C TRP A 280 -5.79 -4.02 3.14
N ASP A 281 -4.95 -4.48 4.05
CA ASP A 281 -5.05 -5.76 4.75
C ASP A 281 -4.76 -5.55 6.25
N SER A 282 -5.70 -4.91 6.95
CA SER A 282 -5.55 -4.42 8.33
C SER A 282 -5.07 -5.48 9.32
N GLY A 283 -5.35 -6.76 9.05
CA GLY A 283 -4.95 -7.87 9.92
C GLY A 283 -3.46 -8.22 9.83
N THR A 284 -2.80 -7.93 8.71
CA THR A 284 -1.42 -8.36 8.46
C THR A 284 -0.42 -7.37 9.07
N LEU A 285 -0.74 -6.07 9.11
CA LEU A 285 0.09 -5.03 9.74
C LEU A 285 0.22 -5.23 11.24
N VAL A 286 -0.94 -5.41 11.90
CA VAL A 286 -1.02 -5.54 13.36
C VAL A 286 -0.24 -6.78 13.79
N ARG A 287 -0.40 -7.90 13.08
CA ARG A 287 0.33 -9.14 13.34
C ARG A 287 1.85 -8.98 13.18
N GLU A 288 2.32 -8.25 12.18
CA GLU A 288 3.77 -8.05 11.97
C GLU A 288 4.38 -7.12 13.03
N ILE A 289 3.68 -6.05 13.41
CA ILE A 289 4.12 -5.13 14.47
C ILE A 289 4.05 -5.82 15.85
N GLU A 290 3.03 -6.61 16.11
CA GLU A 290 2.94 -7.46 17.31
C GLU A 290 4.11 -8.46 17.37
N SER A 291 4.41 -9.13 16.25
CA SER A 291 5.54 -10.07 16.17
C SER A 291 6.89 -9.40 16.46
N GLN A 292 7.13 -8.21 15.88
CA GLN A 292 8.34 -7.43 16.15
C GLN A 292 8.40 -6.94 17.60
N ALA A 293 7.27 -6.50 18.17
CA ALA A 293 7.20 -6.06 19.57
C ALA A 293 7.52 -7.21 20.55
N ILE A 294 6.99 -8.42 20.29
CA ILE A 294 7.28 -9.62 21.08
C ILE A 294 8.77 -9.99 20.99
N ALA A 295 9.34 -9.97 19.78
CA ALA A 295 10.75 -10.27 19.57
C ALA A 295 11.67 -9.26 20.29
N ALA A 296 11.34 -7.97 20.24
CA ALA A 296 12.07 -6.93 20.96
C ALA A 296 11.99 -7.12 22.48
N GLN A 297 10.81 -7.45 23.02
CA GLN A 297 10.62 -7.73 24.45
C GLN A 297 11.43 -8.95 24.93
N GLN A 298 11.52 -10.02 24.13
CA GLN A 298 12.37 -11.17 24.44
C GLN A 298 13.85 -10.79 24.51
N GLN A 299 14.33 -9.98 23.56
CA GLN A 299 15.72 -9.51 23.56
C GLN A 299 16.04 -8.57 24.74
N ILE A 300 15.09 -7.71 25.13
CA ILE A 300 15.22 -6.86 26.32
C ILE A 300 15.42 -7.72 27.57
N GLY A 301 14.65 -8.80 27.71
CA GLY A 301 14.80 -9.74 28.82
C GLY A 301 16.21 -10.33 28.90
N LEU A 302 16.73 -10.84 27.78
CA LEU A 302 18.08 -11.41 27.70
C LEU A 302 19.18 -10.39 28.05
N VAL A 303 19.10 -9.19 27.49
CA VAL A 303 20.10 -8.13 27.73
C VAL A 303 20.06 -7.66 29.19
N ARG A 304 18.87 -7.55 29.81
CA ARG A 304 18.75 -7.22 31.24
C ARG A 304 19.39 -8.28 32.13
N THR A 305 19.21 -9.56 31.82
CA THR A 305 19.84 -10.65 32.57
C THR A 305 21.37 -10.61 32.44
N GLN A 306 21.88 -10.38 31.24
CA GLN A 306 23.33 -10.22 31.01
C GLN A 306 23.90 -9.02 31.77
N LEU A 307 23.21 -7.88 31.73
CA LEU A 307 23.62 -6.67 32.41
C LEU A 307 23.64 -6.85 33.93
N ALA A 308 22.63 -7.50 34.52
CA ALA A 308 22.61 -7.82 35.94
C ALA A 308 23.75 -8.78 36.34
N SER A 309 24.08 -9.76 35.49
CA SER A 309 25.21 -10.67 35.71
C SER A 309 26.54 -9.92 35.72
N LYS A 310 26.77 -9.05 34.72
CA LYS A 310 28.00 -8.27 34.58
C LYS A 310 28.18 -7.22 35.67
N GLN A 311 27.10 -6.56 36.08
CA GLN A 311 27.12 -5.65 37.23
C GLN A 311 27.50 -6.36 38.53
N ARG A 312 27.06 -7.61 38.71
CA ARG A 312 27.44 -8.43 39.88
C ARG A 312 28.92 -8.79 39.85
N GLU A 313 29.43 -9.22 38.69
CA GLU A 313 30.85 -9.54 38.46
C GLU A 313 31.75 -8.33 38.77
N MET A 314 31.42 -7.17 38.18
CA MET A 314 32.15 -5.92 38.44
C MET A 314 32.15 -5.53 39.93
N ARG A 315 31.00 -5.64 40.60
CA ARG A 315 30.89 -5.32 42.03
C ARG A 315 31.72 -6.27 42.90
N LEU A 316 31.76 -7.55 42.55
CA LEU A 316 32.61 -8.53 43.24
C LEU A 316 34.09 -8.17 43.07
N ALA A 317 34.54 -7.93 41.84
CA ALA A 317 35.92 -7.55 41.56
C ALA A 317 36.34 -6.24 42.26
N GLN A 318 35.45 -5.23 42.31
CA GLN A 318 35.68 -3.99 43.04
C GLN A 318 35.83 -4.20 44.55
N LEU A 319 34.98 -5.02 45.16
CA LEU A 319 35.05 -5.36 46.58
C LEU A 319 36.31 -6.15 46.90
N THR A 320 36.63 -7.18 46.09
CA THR A 320 37.87 -7.97 46.23
C THR A 320 39.10 -7.08 46.12
N ARG A 321 39.13 -6.15 45.17
CA ARG A 321 40.23 -5.17 45.05
C ARG A 321 40.33 -4.27 46.29
N GLY A 322 39.19 -3.84 46.84
CA GLY A 322 39.12 -3.09 48.09
C GLY A 322 39.76 -3.84 49.25
N GLU A 323 39.38 -5.10 49.47
CA GLU A 323 39.96 -5.95 50.53
C GLU A 323 41.47 -6.17 50.32
N ILE A 324 41.90 -6.53 49.10
CA ILE A 324 43.31 -6.77 48.77
C ILE A 324 44.16 -5.50 48.94
N SER A 325 43.58 -4.31 48.75
CA SER A 325 44.28 -3.03 48.96
C SER A 325 44.62 -2.72 50.43
N THR A 326 43.97 -3.40 51.37
CA THR A 326 44.25 -3.24 52.81
C THR A 326 45.40 -4.13 53.31
N LEU A 327 45.85 -5.09 52.49
CA LEU A 327 46.87 -6.06 52.87
C LEU A 327 48.28 -5.51 52.66
N PRO A 328 49.26 -5.88 53.54
CA PRO A 328 50.67 -5.58 53.31
C PRO A 328 51.19 -6.20 52.00
N PRO A 329 52.15 -5.55 51.29
CA PRO A 329 52.65 -6.00 49.99
C PRO A 329 53.25 -7.41 49.99
N ASP A 330 53.82 -7.85 51.13
CA ASP A 330 54.50 -9.13 51.30
C ASP A 330 53.55 -10.29 51.67
N THR A 331 52.24 -10.04 51.67
CA THR A 331 51.23 -11.06 52.01
C THR A 331 51.08 -12.07 50.87
N ALA A 332 51.18 -13.37 51.18
CA ALA A 332 50.94 -14.41 50.20
C ALA A 332 49.46 -14.46 49.79
N VAL A 333 49.17 -14.15 48.52
CA VAL A 333 47.82 -14.21 47.94
C VAL A 333 47.75 -15.27 46.85
N TYR A 334 46.56 -15.86 46.67
CA TYR A 334 46.33 -16.94 45.71
C TYR A 334 45.08 -16.66 44.87
N GLU A 335 45.18 -16.80 43.55
CA GLU A 335 44.06 -16.67 42.60
C GLU A 335 43.51 -18.06 42.27
N GLY A 336 42.18 -18.20 42.25
CA GLY A 336 41.51 -19.44 41.88
C GLY A 336 41.44 -19.61 40.36
N VAL A 337 42.02 -20.69 39.84
CA VAL A 337 41.93 -21.12 38.44
C VAL A 337 41.25 -22.48 38.38
N GLY A 338 39.93 -22.48 38.25
CA GLY A 338 39.11 -23.71 38.33
C GLY A 338 39.12 -24.31 39.73
N LYS A 339 39.79 -25.47 39.91
CA LYS A 339 39.93 -26.15 41.22
C LYS A 339 41.32 -25.94 41.85
N MET A 340 42.21 -25.20 41.20
CA MET A 340 43.57 -24.93 41.66
C MET A 340 43.70 -23.48 42.12
N PHE A 341 44.67 -23.22 43.00
CA PHE A 341 45.01 -21.88 43.47
C PHE A 341 46.46 -21.58 43.14
N VAL A 342 46.71 -20.48 42.43
CA VAL A 342 48.06 -20.08 41.97
C VAL A 342 48.52 -18.88 42.79
N GLY A 343 49.71 -18.98 43.38
CA GLY A 343 50.30 -17.90 44.18
C GLY A 343 50.69 -16.71 43.31
N LEU A 344 50.35 -15.51 43.76
CA LEU A 344 50.66 -14.23 43.10
C LEU A 344 51.10 -13.20 44.13
N SER A 345 51.69 -12.11 43.68
CA SER A 345 51.96 -10.95 44.53
C SER A 345 50.72 -10.04 44.61
N VAL A 346 50.60 -9.29 45.71
CA VAL A 346 49.52 -8.32 45.91
C VAL A 346 49.43 -7.29 44.76
N PRO A 347 50.54 -6.68 44.27
CA PRO A 347 50.46 -5.72 43.16
C PRO A 347 49.95 -6.35 41.86
N THR A 348 50.42 -7.55 41.52
CA THR A 348 50.00 -8.24 40.30
C THR A 348 48.51 -8.61 40.34
N LEU A 349 47.99 -8.98 41.50
CA LEU A 349 46.56 -9.27 41.67
C LEU A 349 45.71 -7.98 41.60
N GLN A 350 46.18 -6.87 42.16
CA GLN A 350 45.51 -5.57 42.06
C GLN A 350 45.43 -5.08 40.61
N ASP A 351 46.51 -5.19 39.85
CA ASP A 351 46.55 -4.80 38.44
C ASP A 351 45.56 -5.64 37.61
N LYS A 352 45.53 -6.96 37.82
CA LYS A 352 44.56 -7.85 37.17
C LYS A 352 43.11 -7.46 37.48
N LEU A 353 42.77 -7.29 38.77
CA LEU A 353 41.43 -6.88 39.20
C LEU A 353 41.06 -5.50 38.64
N SER A 354 42.03 -4.59 38.49
CA SER A 354 41.79 -3.28 37.87
C SER A 354 41.44 -3.41 36.39
N SER A 355 42.17 -4.26 35.65
CA SER A 355 41.88 -4.55 34.24
C SER A 355 40.52 -5.20 34.06
N GLU A 356 40.16 -6.17 34.91
CA GLU A 356 38.88 -6.87 34.87
C GLU A 356 37.69 -5.92 35.14
N VAL A 357 37.85 -5.00 36.09
CA VAL A 357 36.85 -3.95 36.36
C VAL A 357 36.66 -3.05 35.15
N THR A 358 37.74 -2.58 34.51
CA THR A 358 37.65 -1.71 33.33
C THR A 358 37.04 -2.44 32.13
N GLU A 359 37.42 -3.69 31.87
CA GLU A 359 36.83 -4.49 30.79
C GLU A 359 35.33 -4.70 31.01
N THR A 360 34.94 -5.14 32.22
CA THR A 360 33.53 -5.36 32.57
C THR A 360 32.70 -4.06 32.50
N GLU A 361 33.29 -2.93 32.87
CA GLU A 361 32.64 -1.61 32.77
C GLU A 361 32.32 -1.25 31.30
N THR A 362 33.26 -1.49 30.38
CA THR A 362 33.01 -1.26 28.94
C THR A 362 31.92 -2.17 28.38
N GLU A 363 31.86 -3.43 28.82
CA GLU A 363 30.78 -4.36 28.43
C GLU A 363 29.41 -3.91 28.96
N ILE A 364 29.35 -3.43 30.21
CA ILE A 364 28.13 -2.88 30.81
C ILE A 364 27.66 -1.67 30.01
N GLU A 365 28.55 -0.76 29.61
CA GLU A 365 28.20 0.41 28.81
C GLU A 365 27.64 0.01 27.43
N ALA A 366 28.28 -0.97 26.77
CA ALA A 366 27.82 -1.49 25.49
C ALA A 366 26.44 -2.17 25.59
N LEU A 367 26.23 -3.00 26.62
CA LEU A 367 24.94 -3.63 26.90
C LEU A 367 23.87 -2.59 27.25
N GLY A 368 24.23 -1.53 27.98
CA GLY A 368 23.34 -0.41 28.31
C GLY A 368 22.86 0.35 27.07
N LYS A 369 23.77 0.68 26.15
CA LYS A 369 23.41 1.31 24.85
C LYS A 369 22.49 0.42 24.04
N ARG A 370 22.77 -0.89 23.99
CA ARG A 370 21.93 -1.88 23.30
C ARG A 370 20.54 -1.99 23.94
N LEU A 371 20.46 -2.02 25.26
CA LEU A 371 19.20 -2.07 26.00
C LEU A 371 18.34 -0.83 25.69
N HIS A 372 18.93 0.37 25.75
CA HIS A 372 18.23 1.62 25.48
C HIS A 372 17.64 1.67 24.05
N TYR A 373 18.40 1.20 23.06
CA TYR A 373 17.94 1.09 21.68
C TYR A 373 16.72 0.14 21.56
N LEU A 374 16.79 -1.03 22.18
CA LEU A 374 15.71 -2.01 22.17
C LEU A 374 14.45 -1.49 22.88
N GLU A 375 14.61 -0.81 24.01
CA GLU A 375 13.49 -0.21 24.77
C GLU A 375 12.80 0.91 23.99
N THR A 376 13.57 1.75 23.30
CA THR A 376 13.01 2.81 22.44
C THR A 376 12.26 2.22 21.25
N THR A 377 12.81 1.16 20.64
CA THR A 377 12.17 0.45 19.53
C THR A 377 10.85 -0.22 19.97
N ALA A 378 10.84 -0.87 21.13
CA ALA A 378 9.65 -1.50 21.68
C ALA A 378 8.57 -0.48 22.04
N LYS A 379 8.95 0.65 22.67
CA LYS A 379 8.05 1.74 23.02
C LYS A 379 7.40 2.37 21.79
N ASN A 380 8.20 2.69 20.77
CA ASN A 380 7.69 3.24 19.51
C ASN A 380 6.69 2.26 18.86
N SER A 381 7.02 0.97 18.84
CA SER A 381 6.14 -0.06 18.28
C SER A 381 4.80 -0.14 19.02
N GLN A 382 4.80 -0.06 20.36
CA GLN A 382 3.59 -0.04 21.18
C GLN A 382 2.73 1.21 20.95
N GLU A 383 3.34 2.40 20.90
CA GLU A 383 2.62 3.64 20.61
C GLU A 383 1.98 3.61 19.21
N HIS A 384 2.63 2.98 18.23
CA HIS A 384 2.06 2.76 16.91
C HIS A 384 0.86 1.80 16.96
N ILE A 385 0.94 0.67 17.68
CA ILE A 385 -0.19 -0.25 17.89
C ILE A 385 -1.37 0.50 18.51
N GLU A 386 -1.13 1.28 19.57
CA GLU A 386 -2.19 1.98 20.29
C GLU A 386 -2.86 3.06 19.42
N LYS A 387 -2.08 3.81 18.62
CA LYS A 387 -2.63 4.77 17.65
C LYS A 387 -3.48 4.09 16.58
N MET A 388 -3.07 2.92 16.08
CA MET A 388 -3.85 2.16 15.11
C MET A 388 -5.16 1.63 15.72
N LEU A 389 -5.11 1.07 16.93
CA LEU A 389 -6.29 0.55 17.63
C LEU A 389 -7.29 1.65 18.02
N LYS A 390 -6.80 2.81 18.46
CA LYS A 390 -7.66 3.98 18.76
C LYS A 390 -8.24 4.61 17.49
N GLY A 391 -7.49 4.64 16.38
CA GLY A 391 -7.95 5.10 15.08
C GLY A 391 -9.04 4.24 14.45
N SER A 392 -9.14 2.96 14.84
CA SER A 392 -10.23 2.05 14.44
C SER A 392 -11.49 2.13 15.31
N GLY A 393 -11.44 2.82 16.47
CA GLY A 393 -12.56 2.94 17.41
C GLY A 393 -13.39 4.22 17.27
N GLN A 394 -13.03 5.11 16.35
CA GLN A 394 -13.77 6.33 16.01
C GLN A 394 -13.97 6.39 14.50
N ALA A 395 -14.81 5.50 13.97
CA ALA A 395 -15.36 5.58 12.62
C ALA A 395 -16.81 5.13 12.65
#